data_AF-A0A097ER28-F1
#
_entry.id   AF-A0A097ER28-F1
#
_cell.length_a   1.000
_cell.length_b   1.000
_cell.length_c   1.000
_cell.angle_alpha   90.00
_cell.angle_beta   90.00
_cell.angle_gamma   90.00
#
_symmetry.space_group_name_H-M   'P 1'
#
loop_
_entity.id
_entity.type
_entity.pdbx_description
1 polymer ?
#
loop_
_entity_poly.entity_id
_entity_poly.type
_entity_poly.pdbx_seq_one_letter_code
_entity_poly.pdbx_strand_id
1 'polypeptide(L)'
;MKKTAILLTAALAAGTLLSGCSNDDDNLLQSKLKKVTIEVPALAGRVWLGINQEDIPGFENQDGSSPTEVTTQFTDVSNACQPIDASGTIHTIGQNGTWQTTSEVVTNASFNSGLASLQCAVAGTANVKISFTAGGKSYSATHRFVIV
;
A
#
# COMPACT_ATOMS: atom_id res chain seq x y z
N MET A 1 -43.97 56.02 12.93
CA MET A 1 -43.58 54.70 13.50
C MET A 1 -43.65 53.68 12.38
N LYS A 2 -42.51 53.32 11.76
CA LYS A 2 -42.44 52.34 10.66
C LYS A 2 -41.62 51.14 11.09
N LYS A 3 -42.17 49.98 10.76
CA LYS A 3 -41.80 48.63 11.20
C LYS A 3 -40.53 48.13 10.50
N THR A 4 -39.77 47.33 11.23
CA THR A 4 -38.66 46.48 10.82
C THR A 4 -39.07 45.49 9.73
N ALA A 5 -38.23 45.27 8.72
CA ALA A 5 -38.21 44.04 7.92
C ALA A 5 -36.82 43.82 7.27
N ILE A 6 -36.05 42.93 7.90
CA ILE A 6 -35.34 41.76 7.35
C ILE A 6 -34.66 41.96 5.97
N LEU A 7 -33.33 42.08 5.98
CA LEU A 7 -32.48 41.84 4.82
C LEU A 7 -32.36 40.33 4.55
N LEU A 8 -32.89 39.89 3.41
CA LEU A 8 -32.37 38.76 2.65
C LEU A 8 -31.03 39.14 2.03
N THR A 9 -30.07 38.21 1.99
CA THR A 9 -29.50 37.59 0.77
C THR A 9 -28.03 37.22 1.01
N ALA A 10 -27.73 35.93 0.98
CA ALA A 10 -26.55 35.37 0.30
C ALA A 10 -26.66 33.84 0.39
N ALA A 11 -27.21 33.24 -0.66
CA ALA A 11 -27.14 31.81 -0.88
C ALA A 11 -25.67 31.44 -1.15
N LEU A 12 -25.04 30.74 -0.20
CA LEU A 12 -23.77 30.06 -0.45
C LEU A 12 -24.09 28.79 -1.25
N ALA A 13 -24.09 28.91 -2.57
CA ALA A 13 -23.95 27.77 -3.45
C ALA A 13 -22.50 27.24 -3.31
N ALA A 14 -22.29 26.34 -2.35
CA ALA A 14 -21.07 25.55 -2.32
C ALA A 14 -21.11 24.59 -3.50
N GLY A 15 -20.30 24.91 -4.51
CA GLY A 15 -20.18 24.18 -5.75
C GLY A 15 -19.89 22.70 -5.52
N THR A 16 -20.56 21.89 -6.32
CA THR A 16 -20.23 20.51 -6.63
C THR A 16 -18.74 20.35 -6.92
N LEU A 17 -18.04 19.55 -6.12
CA LEU A 17 -16.90 18.77 -6.58
C LEU A 17 -17.38 17.34 -6.82
N LEU A 18 -18.05 17.14 -7.96
CA LEU A 18 -17.93 15.86 -8.65
C LEU A 18 -16.47 15.76 -9.12
N SER A 19 -15.64 15.04 -8.39
CA SER A 19 -14.53 14.31 -8.98
C SER A 19 -14.84 12.83 -8.87
N GLY A 20 -15.79 12.39 -9.70
CA GLY A 20 -15.71 11.05 -10.27
C GLY A 20 -14.50 11.01 -11.21
N CYS A 21 -13.30 11.02 -10.64
CA CYS A 21 -12.10 10.64 -11.37
C CYS A 21 -12.06 9.12 -11.29
N SER A 22 -12.23 8.47 -12.43
CA SER A 22 -11.86 7.07 -12.64
C SER A 22 -10.54 6.77 -11.91
N ASN A 23 -10.50 5.68 -11.14
CA ASN A 23 -9.34 5.20 -10.37
C ASN A 23 -8.20 4.73 -11.29
N ASP A 24 -7.71 5.61 -12.18
CA ASP A 24 -6.64 5.27 -13.12
C ASP A 24 -5.29 5.07 -12.37
N ASP A 25 -5.13 5.74 -11.21
CA ASP A 25 -3.93 5.61 -10.38
C ASP A 25 -3.91 4.29 -9.56
N ASP A 26 -5.07 3.73 -9.15
CA ASP A 26 -5.13 2.39 -8.55
C ASP A 26 -4.73 1.30 -9.57
N ASN A 27 -5.11 1.49 -10.84
CA ASN A 27 -4.69 0.61 -11.92
C ASN A 27 -3.18 0.68 -12.17
N LEU A 28 -2.56 1.86 -12.01
CA LEU A 28 -1.13 2.02 -12.21
C LEU A 28 -0.35 1.18 -11.19
N LEU A 29 -0.54 1.38 -9.89
CA LEU A 29 0.20 0.62 -8.88
C LEU A 29 -0.02 -0.89 -9.04
N GLN A 30 -1.27 -1.32 -9.25
CA GLN A 30 -1.58 -2.73 -9.45
C GLN A 30 -0.83 -3.33 -10.65
N SER A 31 -0.71 -2.60 -11.76
CA SER A 31 0.00 -3.04 -12.97
C SER A 31 1.52 -3.09 -12.81
N LYS A 32 2.06 -2.36 -11.84
CA LYS A 32 3.51 -2.25 -11.58
C LYS A 32 4.02 -3.17 -10.48
N LEU A 33 3.12 -3.80 -9.72
CA LEU A 33 3.51 -4.77 -8.69
C LEU A 33 4.29 -5.93 -9.30
N LYS A 34 5.47 -6.17 -8.72
CA LYS A 34 6.36 -7.29 -9.03
C LYS A 34 6.43 -8.21 -7.83
N LYS A 35 6.64 -9.50 -8.11
CA LYS A 35 6.70 -10.54 -7.09
C LYS A 35 8.02 -11.31 -7.19
N VAL A 36 8.66 -11.54 -6.05
CA VAL A 36 9.81 -12.45 -5.92
C VAL A 36 9.53 -13.47 -4.86
N THR A 37 9.75 -14.74 -5.19
CA THR A 37 9.81 -15.81 -4.20
C THR A 37 11.26 -16.06 -3.84
N ILE A 38 11.56 -16.06 -2.55
CA ILE A 38 12.86 -16.37 -1.98
C ILE A 38 12.74 -17.71 -1.26
N GLU A 39 13.60 -18.65 -1.64
CA GLU A 39 13.76 -19.89 -0.90
C GLU A 39 14.52 -19.59 0.40
N VAL A 40 13.89 -19.92 1.52
CA VAL A 40 14.48 -19.77 2.85
C VAL A 40 14.55 -21.16 3.47
N PRO A 41 15.74 -21.66 3.83
CA PRO A 41 15.87 -22.96 4.49
C PRO A 41 14.96 -23.05 5.72
N ALA A 42 14.28 -24.19 5.87
CA ALA A 42 13.30 -24.47 6.94
C ALA A 42 11.98 -23.68 6.88
N LEU A 43 11.71 -22.92 5.81
CA LEU A 43 10.40 -22.36 5.50
C LEU A 43 9.84 -22.96 4.21
N ALA A 44 8.51 -22.98 4.06
CA ALA A 44 7.89 -23.27 2.76
C ALA A 44 8.19 -22.18 1.73
N GLY A 45 8.41 -20.95 2.20
CA GLY A 45 8.94 -19.89 1.37
C GLY A 45 8.79 -18.51 1.99
N ARG A 46 9.37 -17.54 1.29
CA ARG A 46 9.13 -16.11 1.51
C ARG A 46 8.78 -15.47 0.18
N VAL A 47 7.76 -14.65 0.15
CA VAL A 47 7.36 -13.91 -1.05
C VAL A 47 7.39 -12.43 -0.74
N TRP A 48 8.04 -11.66 -1.61
CA TRP A 48 8.06 -10.21 -1.56
C TRP A 48 7.27 -9.62 -2.72
N LEU A 49 6.61 -8.51 -2.44
CA LEU A 49 6.01 -7.61 -3.40
C LEU A 49 6.74 -6.28 -3.38
N GLY A 50 6.98 -5.76 -4.58
CA GLY A 50 7.64 -4.48 -4.75
C GLY A 50 7.31 -3.82 -6.07
N ILE A 51 7.91 -2.66 -6.29
CA ILE A 51 7.88 -1.88 -7.53
C ILE A 51 9.28 -1.37 -7.83
N ASN A 52 9.51 -0.92 -9.05
CA ASN A 52 10.59 0.02 -9.26
C ASN A 52 10.11 1.43 -8.90
N GLN A 53 10.87 2.21 -8.13
CA GLN A 53 10.48 3.58 -7.80
C GLN A 53 10.25 4.45 -9.05
N GLU A 54 11.03 4.24 -10.11
CA GLU A 54 10.87 4.98 -11.38
C GLU A 54 9.55 4.68 -12.12
N ASP A 55 8.83 3.62 -11.76
CA ASP A 55 7.52 3.30 -12.33
C ASP A 55 6.39 4.16 -11.75
N ILE A 56 6.60 4.80 -10.58
CA ILE A 56 5.58 5.60 -9.89
C ILE A 56 6.10 7.03 -9.68
N PRO A 57 5.58 8.03 -10.43
CA PRO A 57 6.03 9.41 -10.29
C PRO A 57 5.92 9.96 -8.86
N GLY A 58 7.04 10.50 -8.37
CA GLY A 58 7.12 11.08 -7.02
C GLY A 58 7.22 10.07 -5.89
N PHE A 59 7.38 8.78 -6.19
CA PHE A 59 7.73 7.77 -5.20
C PHE A 59 9.25 7.80 -4.96
N GLU A 60 9.64 7.79 -3.70
CA GLU A 60 11.04 7.70 -3.27
C GLU A 60 11.18 6.50 -2.32
N ASN A 61 12.16 5.64 -2.56
CA ASN A 61 12.50 4.57 -1.62
C ASN A 61 13.25 5.11 -0.37
N GLN A 62 13.61 4.25 0.59
CA GLN A 62 14.33 4.67 1.81
C GLN A 62 15.65 5.44 1.59
N ASP A 63 16.28 5.28 0.42
CA ASP A 63 17.52 5.98 0.07
C ASP A 63 17.26 7.37 -0.53
N GLY A 64 15.99 7.72 -0.76
CA GLY A 64 15.54 9.02 -1.22
C GLY A 64 15.70 10.13 -0.19
N SER A 65 15.56 11.36 -0.65
CA SER A 65 15.61 12.56 0.19
C SER A 65 14.37 12.72 1.06
N SER A 66 13.23 12.23 0.58
CA SER A 66 11.95 12.22 1.27
C SER A 66 11.25 10.88 0.99
N PRO A 67 11.70 9.78 1.63
CA PRO A 67 11.13 8.46 1.41
C PRO A 67 9.61 8.42 1.53
N THR A 68 8.97 7.71 0.61
CA THR A 68 7.51 7.56 0.61
C THR A 68 7.08 6.57 1.68
N GLU A 69 6.18 7.03 2.55
CA GLU A 69 5.49 6.18 3.52
C GLU A 69 4.43 5.32 2.84
N VAL A 70 4.47 4.03 3.12
CA VAL A 70 3.58 3.00 2.57
C VAL A 70 2.76 2.39 3.69
N THR A 71 1.46 2.38 3.53
CA THR A 71 0.56 1.63 4.41
C THR A 71 0.29 0.26 3.82
N THR A 72 0.47 -0.78 4.62
CA THR A 72 0.13 -2.16 4.26
C THR A 72 -0.87 -2.75 5.25
N GLN A 73 -1.88 -3.42 4.74
CA GLN A 73 -2.89 -4.08 5.55
C GLN A 73 -2.98 -5.54 5.12
N PHE A 74 -2.69 -6.44 6.06
CA PHE A 74 -2.78 -7.88 5.84
C PHE A 74 -4.08 -8.41 6.44
N THR A 75 -4.79 -9.23 5.66
CA THR A 75 -5.99 -9.94 6.11
C THR A 75 -5.94 -11.41 5.69
N ASP A 76 -6.74 -12.25 6.33
CA ASP A 76 -6.87 -13.67 6.01
C ASP A 76 -5.52 -14.41 6.02
N VAL A 77 -4.66 -14.06 6.98
CA VAL A 77 -3.32 -14.63 7.10
C VAL A 77 -3.42 -16.05 7.66
N SER A 78 -2.87 -17.02 6.94
CA SER A 78 -2.81 -18.41 7.40
C SER A 78 -1.97 -18.54 8.66
N ASN A 79 -2.36 -19.40 9.62
CA ASN A 79 -1.74 -19.48 10.95
C ASN A 79 -0.22 -19.76 10.95
N ALA A 80 0.31 -20.38 9.90
CA ALA A 80 1.74 -20.67 9.76
C ALA A 80 2.52 -19.60 8.98
N CYS A 81 1.88 -18.47 8.70
CA CYS A 81 2.44 -17.35 7.95
C CYS A 81 2.62 -16.12 8.84
N GLN A 82 3.66 -15.36 8.55
CA GLN A 82 3.99 -14.13 9.23
C GLN A 82 4.23 -13.05 8.18
N PRO A 83 3.44 -11.97 8.19
CA PRO A 83 3.75 -10.80 7.39
C PRO A 83 5.04 -10.17 7.84
N ILE A 84 5.78 -9.68 6.87
CA ILE A 84 6.99 -8.89 7.07
C ILE A 84 6.70 -7.57 6.37
N ASP A 85 6.75 -6.48 7.11
CA ASP A 85 6.60 -5.16 6.50
C ASP A 85 7.84 -4.80 5.67
N ALA A 86 7.80 -3.65 4.99
CA ALA A 86 8.94 -3.25 4.19
C ALA A 86 10.18 -3.02 5.06
N SER A 87 10.09 -2.64 6.34
CA SER A 87 11.28 -2.52 7.21
C SER A 87 11.95 -3.85 7.60
N GLY A 88 11.45 -4.99 7.12
CA GLY A 88 11.93 -6.30 7.52
C GLY A 88 11.39 -6.77 8.88
N THR A 89 10.48 -6.02 9.50
CA THR A 89 9.89 -6.37 10.80
C THR A 89 8.87 -7.49 10.62
N ILE A 90 9.11 -8.61 11.32
CA ILE A 90 8.20 -9.75 11.34
C ILE A 90 7.05 -9.46 12.31
N HIS A 91 5.82 -9.53 11.82
CA HIS A 91 4.63 -9.35 12.63
C HIS A 91 4.02 -10.71 13.00
N THR A 92 3.99 -11.04 14.29
CA THR A 92 3.21 -12.16 14.82
C THR A 92 1.74 -11.75 14.90
N ILE A 93 0.93 -12.10 13.89
CA ILE A 93 -0.47 -11.66 13.81
C ILE A 93 -1.43 -12.80 14.15
N GLY A 94 -2.39 -12.51 15.02
CA GLY A 94 -3.69 -13.17 15.02
C GLY A 94 -4.53 -12.69 13.84
N GLN A 95 -4.43 -13.38 12.70
CA GLN A 95 -5.27 -13.32 11.49
C GLN A 95 -5.49 -11.98 10.74
N ASN A 96 -5.41 -10.78 11.35
CA ASN A 96 -5.61 -9.47 10.68
C ASN A 96 -4.75 -8.35 11.30
N GLY A 97 -4.14 -7.49 10.49
CA GLY A 97 -3.32 -6.36 10.96
C GLY A 97 -3.09 -5.25 9.93
N THR A 98 -2.95 -4.00 10.38
CA THR A 98 -2.63 -2.83 9.54
C THR A 98 -1.34 -2.19 10.05
N TRP A 99 -0.42 -1.89 9.15
CA TRP A 99 0.93 -1.40 9.43
C TRP A 99 1.27 -0.23 8.52
N GLN A 100 2.01 0.73 9.04
CA GLN A 100 2.61 1.81 8.26
C GLN A 100 4.11 1.61 8.25
N THR A 101 4.71 1.67 7.08
CA THR A 101 6.12 1.33 6.86
C THR A 101 6.66 2.26 5.79
N THR A 102 7.86 2.79 5.99
CA THR A 102 8.60 3.46 4.92
C THR A 102 9.12 2.39 3.95
N SER A 103 9.07 2.65 2.65
CA SER A 103 9.47 1.64 1.65
C SER A 103 10.96 1.27 1.76
N GLU A 104 11.27 -0.03 1.71
CA GLU A 104 12.64 -0.53 1.86
C GLU A 104 13.30 -0.73 0.49
N VAL A 105 14.61 -0.50 0.41
CA VAL A 105 15.40 -0.90 -0.75
C VAL A 105 15.69 -2.39 -0.61
N VAL A 106 14.84 -3.20 -1.24
CA VAL A 106 15.17 -4.61 -1.46
C VAL A 106 16.02 -4.66 -2.72
N THR A 107 17.32 -4.89 -2.57
CA THR A 107 18.23 -5.12 -3.70
C THR A 107 18.05 -6.55 -4.22
N ASN A 108 16.92 -6.82 -4.87
CA ASN A 108 16.80 -7.98 -5.75
C ASN A 108 16.70 -7.51 -7.21
N ALA A 109 17.07 -8.36 -8.17
CA ALA A 109 17.15 -7.95 -9.58
C ALA A 109 15.80 -7.56 -10.22
N SER A 110 14.67 -7.80 -9.54
CA SER A 110 13.34 -7.60 -10.13
C SER A 110 12.67 -6.28 -9.72
N PHE A 111 13.00 -5.74 -8.54
CA PHE A 111 12.49 -4.44 -8.07
C PHE A 111 13.46 -3.75 -7.10
N ASN A 112 13.39 -2.43 -6.98
CA ASN A 112 14.24 -1.62 -6.11
C ASN A 112 13.51 -0.98 -4.91
N SER A 113 12.21 -1.23 -4.77
CA SER A 113 11.37 -0.78 -3.66
C SER A 113 10.46 -1.92 -3.18
N GLY A 114 10.77 -2.50 -2.02
CA GLY A 114 9.93 -3.46 -1.33
C GLY A 114 8.74 -2.79 -0.66
N LEU A 115 7.55 -3.36 -0.83
CA LEU A 115 6.31 -2.81 -0.30
C LEU A 115 5.69 -3.71 0.77
N ALA A 116 5.70 -5.02 0.56
CA ALA A 116 5.12 -6.00 1.49
C ALA A 116 5.75 -7.37 1.31
N SER A 117 5.78 -8.18 2.38
CA SER A 117 6.32 -9.54 2.33
C SER A 117 5.53 -10.49 3.22
N LEU A 118 5.55 -11.77 2.84
CA LEU A 118 4.97 -12.87 3.61
C LEU A 118 5.99 -14.00 3.69
N GLN A 119 6.22 -14.53 4.89
CA GLN A 119 6.95 -15.78 5.07
C GLN A 119 6.03 -16.83 5.69
N CYS A 120 6.17 -18.09 5.30
CA CYS A 120 5.39 -19.17 5.90
C CYS A 120 6.25 -20.40 6.19
N ALA A 121 6.03 -21.01 7.36
CA ALA A 121 6.70 -22.26 7.73
C ALA A 121 6.16 -23.47 6.95
N VAL A 122 4.90 -23.42 6.54
CA VAL A 122 4.25 -24.38 5.62
C VAL A 122 3.47 -23.62 4.55
N ALA A 123 2.89 -24.32 3.57
CA ALA A 123 2.03 -23.70 2.57
C ALA A 123 0.94 -22.82 3.20
N GLY A 124 0.66 -21.68 2.60
CA GLY A 124 -0.25 -20.71 3.17
C GLY A 124 -0.53 -19.51 2.28
N THR A 125 -1.49 -18.71 2.70
CA THR A 125 -1.96 -17.53 1.98
C THR A 125 -2.17 -16.34 2.91
N ALA A 126 -2.15 -15.15 2.32
CA ALA A 126 -2.58 -13.91 2.94
C ALA A 126 -3.07 -12.95 1.86
N ASN A 127 -4.03 -12.10 2.18
CA ASN A 127 -4.37 -10.95 1.37
C ASN A 127 -3.59 -9.73 1.90
N VAL A 128 -3.13 -8.87 0.99
CA VAL A 128 -2.50 -7.60 1.33
C VAL A 128 -3.11 -6.47 0.53
N LYS A 129 -3.45 -5.37 1.19
CA LYS A 129 -3.74 -4.09 0.57
C LYS A 129 -2.56 -3.15 0.83
N ILE A 130 -2.09 -2.47 -0.20
CA ILE A 130 -0.95 -1.54 -0.17
C ILE A 130 -1.47 -0.18 -0.61
N SER A 131 -1.14 0.89 0.10
CA SER A 131 -1.51 2.25 -0.29
C SER A 131 -0.49 3.30 0.16
N PHE A 132 -0.29 4.33 -0.65
CA PHE A 132 0.60 5.45 -0.35
C PHE A 132 0.23 6.71 -1.14
N THR A 133 0.80 7.85 -0.77
CA THR A 133 0.69 9.10 -1.53
C THR A 133 2.06 9.52 -2.06
N ALA A 134 2.17 9.73 -3.36
CA ALA A 134 3.43 10.10 -4.04
C ALA A 134 3.14 11.13 -5.13
N GLY A 135 3.97 12.18 -5.24
CA GLY A 135 3.77 13.24 -6.24
C GLY A 135 2.40 13.95 -6.18
N GLY A 136 1.76 13.97 -5.00
CA GLY A 136 0.42 14.54 -4.82
C GLY A 136 -0.75 13.63 -5.24
N LYS A 137 -0.48 12.36 -5.58
CA LYS A 137 -1.49 11.37 -5.96
C LYS A 137 -1.53 10.21 -4.98
N SER A 138 -2.73 9.66 -4.76
CA SER A 138 -2.94 8.46 -3.95
C SER A 138 -2.92 7.22 -4.83
N TYR A 139 -2.24 6.18 -4.37
CA TYR A 139 -2.15 4.89 -5.04
C TYR A 139 -2.63 3.79 -4.09
N SER A 140 -3.39 2.82 -4.61
CA SER A 140 -3.77 1.62 -3.87
C SER A 140 -3.71 0.37 -4.76
N ALA A 141 -3.28 -0.75 -4.18
CA ALA A 141 -3.29 -2.06 -4.84
C ALA A 141 -3.62 -3.17 -3.85
N THR A 142 -4.17 -4.27 -4.34
CA THR A 142 -4.44 -5.47 -3.54
C THR A 142 -3.78 -6.68 -4.19
N HIS A 143 -3.18 -7.53 -3.37
CA HIS A 143 -2.56 -8.76 -3.83
C HIS A 143 -2.89 -9.92 -2.90
N ARG A 144 -2.95 -11.13 -3.46
CA ARG A 144 -3.07 -12.36 -2.69
C ARG A 144 -1.75 -13.13 -2.76
N PHE A 145 -1.08 -13.23 -1.62
CA PHE A 145 0.07 -14.11 -1.46
C PHE A 145 -0.38 -15.58 -1.46
N VAL A 146 0.40 -16.40 -2.15
CA VAL A 146 0.26 -17.86 -2.16
C VAL A 146 1.66 -18.46 -2.07
N ILE A 147 1.91 -19.21 -1.00
CA ILE A 147 3.11 -20.00 -0.77
C ILE A 147 2.67 -21.46 -0.78
N VAL A 148 3.29 -22.26 -1.67
CA VAL A 148 2.96 -23.67 -1.92
C VAL A 148 4.01 -24.60 -1.34
#